data_AF-A0A0R2CMF1-F1
#
_entry.id   AF-A0A0R2CMF1-F1
#
_cell.length_a   1.000
_cell.length_b   1.000
_cell.length_c   1.000
_cell.angle_alpha   90.00
_cell.angle_beta   90.00
_cell.angle_gamma   90.00
#
_symmetry.space_group_name_H-M   'P 1'
#
loop_
_entity.id
_entity.type
_entity.pdbx_description
1 polymer ?
#
loop_
_entity_poly.entity_id
_entity_poly.type
_entity_poly.pdbx_seq_one_letter_code
_entity_poly.pdbx_strand_id
1 'polypeptide(L)'
;MFKIDNVESIKKAIRVDHDLDDDLIMGAYLPAAEKEVRTAVSLDRADEAFYQNNAVYNLAVLNLVAHHYDNRSITSNEPVNDVPAASLKLIQTLRADLVNWRKDQEDES
;
A
#
# COMPACT_ATOMS: atom_id res chain seq x y z
N MET A 1 -11.90 -9.10 9.82
CA MET A 1 -10.56 -8.47 9.88
C MET A 1 -10.08 -8.32 8.45
N PHE A 2 -9.65 -7.13 8.04
CA PHE A 2 -9.12 -6.88 6.70
C PHE A 2 -7.78 -7.61 6.52
N LYS A 3 -7.55 -8.17 5.32
CA LYS A 3 -6.33 -8.88 4.96
C LYS A 3 -5.85 -8.38 3.60
N ILE A 4 -4.62 -7.88 3.53
CA ILE A 4 -4.09 -7.25 2.31
C ILE A 4 -3.65 -8.27 1.25
N ASP A 5 -3.52 -9.54 1.62
CA ASP A 5 -3.21 -10.67 0.75
C ASP A 5 -4.47 -11.38 0.20
N ASN A 6 -5.66 -10.82 0.46
CA ASN A 6 -6.94 -11.39 0.06
C ASN A 6 -7.64 -10.50 -0.98
N VAL A 7 -7.79 -11.02 -2.20
CA VAL A 7 -8.38 -10.27 -3.33
C VAL A 7 -9.77 -9.70 -3.03
N GLU A 8 -10.64 -10.45 -2.34
CA GLU A 8 -11.98 -9.97 -1.96
C GLU A 8 -11.95 -8.78 -0.99
N SER A 9 -10.96 -8.77 -0.09
CA SER A 9 -10.76 -7.66 0.85
C SER A 9 -10.27 -6.42 0.13
N ILE A 10 -9.34 -6.58 -0.83
CA ILE A 10 -8.84 -5.49 -1.67
C ILE A 10 -9.96 -4.93 -2.53
N LYS A 11 -10.68 -5.78 -3.29
CA LYS A 11 -11.82 -5.37 -4.12
C LYS A 11 -12.84 -4.55 -3.36
N LYS A 12 -13.23 -5.00 -2.16
CA LYS A 12 -14.13 -4.23 -1.27
C LYS A 12 -13.55 -2.88 -0.87
N ALA A 13 -12.25 -2.79 -0.61
CA ALA A 13 -11.59 -1.54 -0.24
C ALA A 13 -11.53 -0.55 -1.41
N ILE A 14 -11.28 -1.04 -2.63
CA ILE A 14 -11.18 -0.22 -3.85
C ILE A 14 -12.50 -0.11 -4.63
N ARG A 15 -13.61 -0.64 -4.08
CA ARG A 15 -14.97 -0.62 -4.66
C ARG A 15 -15.09 -1.32 -6.02
N VAL A 16 -14.38 -2.42 -6.20
CA VAL A 16 -14.54 -3.34 -7.33
C VAL A 16 -15.51 -4.45 -6.93
N ASP A 17 -16.48 -4.76 -7.79
CA ASP A 17 -17.56 -5.71 -7.54
C ASP A 17 -17.58 -6.90 -8.52
N HIS A 18 -16.50 -7.07 -9.29
CA HIS A 18 -16.33 -8.14 -10.27
C HIS A 18 -14.95 -8.80 -10.17
N ASP A 19 -14.80 -9.95 -10.82
CA ASP A 19 -13.57 -10.78 -10.71
C ASP A 19 -12.63 -10.66 -11.92
N LEU A 20 -12.99 -9.82 -12.92
CA LEU A 20 -12.27 -9.71 -14.19
C LEU A 20 -10.78 -9.36 -14.03
N ASP A 21 -10.45 -8.59 -13.01
CA ASP A 21 -9.12 -8.04 -12.79
C ASP A 21 -8.41 -8.67 -11.57
N ASP A 22 -8.92 -9.78 -11.01
CA ASP A 22 -8.35 -10.43 -9.81
C ASP A 22 -6.88 -10.80 -10.00
N ASP A 23 -6.54 -11.41 -11.15
CA ASP A 23 -5.16 -11.77 -11.50
C ASP A 23 -4.26 -10.55 -11.65
N LEU A 24 -4.79 -9.43 -12.15
CA LEU A 24 -4.05 -8.19 -12.35
C LEU A 24 -3.81 -7.46 -11.02
N ILE A 25 -4.84 -7.42 -10.17
CA ILE A 25 -4.77 -6.89 -8.80
C ILE A 25 -3.70 -7.64 -8.01
N MET A 26 -3.77 -8.97 -7.98
CA MET A 26 -2.88 -9.79 -7.17
C MET A 26 -1.49 -9.95 -7.79
N GLY A 27 -1.40 -10.04 -9.12
CA GLY A 27 -0.14 -10.32 -9.83
C GLY A 27 0.70 -9.08 -10.14
N ALA A 28 0.09 -7.89 -10.21
CA ALA A 28 0.79 -6.66 -10.59
C ALA A 28 0.56 -5.51 -9.62
N TYR A 29 -0.69 -5.13 -9.35
CA TYR A 29 -0.97 -3.89 -8.62
C TYR A 29 -0.57 -3.97 -7.15
N LEU A 30 -0.98 -5.02 -6.46
CA LEU A 30 -0.62 -5.24 -5.07
C LEU A 30 0.92 -5.31 -4.87
N PRO A 31 1.66 -6.20 -5.56
CA PRO A 31 3.11 -6.30 -5.34
C PRO A 31 3.87 -5.02 -5.76
N ALA A 32 3.40 -4.30 -6.79
CA ALA A 32 3.98 -3.01 -7.15
C ALA A 32 3.77 -1.96 -6.05
N ALA A 33 2.53 -1.84 -5.55
CA ALA A 33 2.18 -0.91 -4.47
C ALA A 33 2.94 -1.22 -3.17
N GLU A 34 3.03 -2.49 -2.77
CA GLU A 34 3.80 -2.92 -1.60
C GLU A 34 5.28 -2.54 -1.74
N LYS A 35 5.87 -2.83 -2.91
CA LYS A 35 7.26 -2.49 -3.22
C LYS A 35 7.50 -0.99 -3.19
N GLU A 36 6.59 -0.19 -3.74
CA GLU A 36 6.72 1.27 -3.77
C GLU A 36 6.70 1.86 -2.37
N VAL A 37 5.72 1.48 -1.54
CA VAL A 37 5.63 1.95 -0.14
C VAL A 37 6.87 1.53 0.65
N ARG A 38 7.30 0.26 0.54
CA ARG A 38 8.50 -0.25 1.24
C ARG A 38 9.76 0.49 0.78
N THR A 39 9.92 0.71 -0.52
CA THR A 39 11.06 1.46 -1.06
C THR A 39 11.09 2.90 -0.54
N ALA A 40 9.92 3.52 -0.40
CA ALA A 40 9.81 4.85 0.15
C ALA A 40 10.08 4.90 1.65
N VAL A 41 9.76 3.86 2.42
CA VAL A 41 9.91 3.84 3.88
C VAL A 41 11.27 3.27 4.29
N SER A 42 11.52 1.99 4.05
CA SER A 42 12.78 1.29 4.30
C SER A 42 12.80 -0.09 3.65
N LEU A 43 13.96 -0.48 3.12
CA LEU A 43 14.23 -1.82 2.58
C LEU A 43 15.14 -2.66 3.48
N ASP A 44 15.41 -2.20 4.70
CA ASP A 44 16.17 -3.00 5.67
C ASP A 44 15.37 -4.24 6.06
N ARG A 45 16.03 -5.41 6.08
CA ARG A 45 15.40 -6.66 6.50
C ARG A 45 15.01 -6.64 7.96
N ALA A 46 15.72 -5.88 8.80
CA ALA A 46 15.39 -5.73 10.21
C ALA A 46 14.01 -5.08 10.41
N ASP A 47 13.55 -4.28 9.44
CA ASP A 47 12.27 -3.58 9.51
C ASP A 47 11.09 -4.40 8.96
N GLU A 48 11.29 -5.63 8.49
CA GLU A 48 10.22 -6.38 7.83
C GLU A 48 9.00 -6.58 8.74
N ALA A 49 9.23 -6.79 10.04
CA ALA A 49 8.19 -6.95 11.04
C ALA A 49 7.35 -5.68 11.24
N PHE A 50 7.92 -4.49 11.02
CA PHE A 50 7.21 -3.22 11.15
C PHE A 50 6.03 -3.08 10.20
N TYR A 51 6.11 -3.70 9.02
CA TYR A 51 5.03 -3.66 8.01
C TYR A 51 3.90 -4.64 8.32
N GLN A 52 4.16 -5.68 9.12
CA GLN A 52 3.18 -6.73 9.38
C GLN A 52 2.03 -6.20 10.25
N ASN A 53 0.79 -6.38 9.77
CA ASN A 53 -0.42 -5.88 10.43
C ASN A 53 -0.43 -4.36 10.69
N ASN A 54 0.41 -3.58 10.00
CA ASN A 54 0.45 -2.14 10.14
C ASN A 54 -0.68 -1.49 9.33
N ALA A 55 -1.64 -0.87 10.03
CA ALA A 55 -2.83 -0.29 9.40
C ALA A 55 -2.49 0.90 8.46
N VAL A 56 -1.48 1.70 8.79
CA VAL A 56 -1.04 2.84 7.97
C VAL A 56 -0.36 2.33 6.70
N TYR A 57 0.45 1.27 6.81
CA TYR A 57 1.06 0.58 5.68
C TYR A 57 -0.02 0.03 4.74
N ASN A 58 -0.97 -0.72 5.30
CA ASN A 58 -2.07 -1.30 4.52
C ASN A 58 -2.88 -0.23 3.78
N LEU A 59 -3.16 0.90 4.42
CA LEU A 59 -3.89 2.00 3.79
C LEU A 59 -3.08 2.66 2.66
N ALA A 60 -1.77 2.85 2.84
CA ALA A 60 -0.90 3.41 1.80
C ALA A 60 -0.84 2.50 0.57
N VAL A 61 -0.70 1.19 0.77
CA VAL A 61 -0.71 0.19 -0.31
C VAL A 61 -2.05 0.18 -1.04
N LEU A 62 -3.18 0.16 -0.31
CA LEU A 62 -4.52 0.19 -0.90
C LEU A 62 -4.76 1.43 -1.77
N ASN A 63 -4.29 2.60 -1.33
CA ASN A 63 -4.43 3.84 -2.11
C ASN A 63 -3.68 3.74 -3.46
N LEU A 64 -2.50 3.10 -3.48
CA LEU A 64 -1.75 2.89 -4.72
C LEU A 64 -2.42 1.82 -5.60
N VAL A 65 -2.93 0.73 -5.02
CA VAL A 65 -3.69 -0.28 -5.77
C VAL A 65 -4.91 0.36 -6.45
N ALA A 66 -5.69 1.16 -5.72
CA ALA A 66 -6.82 1.89 -6.28
C ALA A 66 -6.37 2.83 -7.40
N HIS A 67 -5.28 3.60 -7.19
CA HIS A 67 -4.73 4.49 -8.19
C HIS A 67 -4.32 3.75 -9.48
N HIS A 68 -3.64 2.61 -9.38
CA HIS A 68 -3.26 1.81 -10.55
C HIS A 68 -4.47 1.23 -11.27
N TYR A 69 -5.48 0.80 -10.52
CA TYR A 69 -6.72 0.27 -11.07
C TYR A 69 -7.50 1.36 -11.85
N ASP A 70 -7.70 2.52 -11.24
CA ASP A 70 -8.46 3.63 -11.82
C ASP A 70 -7.77 4.23 -13.05
N ASN A 71 -6.43 4.25 -13.08
CA ASN A 71 -5.64 4.88 -14.14
C ASN A 71 -5.09 3.88 -15.19
N ARG A 72 -5.74 2.72 -15.36
CA ARG A 72 -5.31 1.69 -16.33
C ARG A 72 -5.40 2.12 -17.81
N SER A 73 -6.10 3.21 -18.12
CA SER A 73 -6.27 3.72 -19.48
C SER A 73 -5.45 4.99 -19.71
N ILE A 74 -4.56 4.95 -20.71
CA ILE A 74 -3.76 6.10 -21.16
C ILE A 74 -4.66 7.18 -21.81
N THR A 75 -5.85 6.79 -22.27
CA THR A 75 -6.90 7.70 -22.77
C THR A 75 -8.01 7.80 -21.74
N SER A 76 -7.80 8.62 -20.72
CA SER A 76 -8.87 9.08 -19.85
C SER A 76 -9.42 10.40 -20.43
N ASN A 77 -10.74 10.47 -20.63
CA ASN A 77 -11.41 11.75 -20.92
C ASN A 77 -11.48 12.65 -19.66
N GLU A 78 -11.09 12.12 -18.50
CA GLU A 78 -10.95 12.85 -17.24
C GLU A 78 -9.46 13.12 -16.93
N PRO A 79 -9.12 14.21 -16.21
CA PRO A 79 -7.75 14.46 -15.80
C PRO A 79 -7.20 13.27 -15.01
N VAL A 80 -6.08 12.70 -15.46
CA VAL A 80 -5.30 11.77 -14.65
C VAL A 80 -4.86 12.53 -13.41
N ASN A 81 -5.37 12.15 -12.25
CA ASN A 81 -4.95 12.76 -11.00
C ASN A 81 -3.60 12.17 -10.59
N ASP A 82 -2.63 13.01 -10.27
CA ASP A 82 -1.36 12.59 -9.69
C ASP A 82 -1.58 11.68 -8.47
N VAL A 83 -0.60 10.83 -8.16
CA VAL A 83 -0.61 9.94 -6.98
C VAL A 83 -1.19 10.71 -5.78
N PRO A 84 -2.23 10.19 -5.10
CA PRO A 84 -2.97 10.97 -4.12
C PRO A 84 -2.02 11.61 -3.10
N ALA A 85 -2.14 12.92 -2.88
CA ALA A 85 -1.34 13.62 -1.85
C ALA A 85 -1.47 12.98 -0.45
N ALA A 86 -2.55 12.24 -0.22
CA ALA A 86 -2.74 11.38 0.95
C ALA A 86 -1.67 10.28 1.08
N SER A 87 -1.25 9.64 -0.02
CA SER A 87 -0.22 8.59 0.00
C SER A 87 1.13 9.11 0.46
N LEU A 88 1.53 10.32 0.06
CA LEU A 88 2.76 10.94 0.54
C LEU A 88 2.72 11.19 2.05
N LYS A 89 1.59 11.68 2.58
CA LYS A 89 1.43 11.88 4.03
C LYS A 89 1.55 10.58 4.80
N LEU A 90 0.92 9.50 4.32
CA LEU A 90 1.01 8.17 4.93
C LEU A 90 2.45 7.64 4.93
N ILE A 91 3.20 7.84 3.84
CA ILE A 91 4.63 7.47 3.78
C ILE A 91 5.45 8.24 4.81
N GLN A 92 5.22 9.55 5.00
CA GLN A 92 5.95 10.31 6.02
C GLN A 92 5.58 9.84 7.44
N THR A 93 4.31 9.54 7.70
CA THR A 93 3.88 8.92 8.97
C THR A 93 4.60 7.61 9.21
N LEU A 94 4.64 6.71 8.22
CA LEU A 94 5.34 5.42 8.32
C LEU A 94 6.83 5.59 8.62
N ARG A 95 7.51 6.56 8.00
CA ARG A 95 8.92 6.84 8.28
C ARG A 95 9.13 7.30 9.72
N ALA A 96 8.26 8.14 10.26
CA ALA A 96 8.33 8.59 11.64
C ALA A 96 8.05 7.43 12.62
N ASP A 97 7.01 6.64 12.35
CA ASP A 97 6.64 5.49 13.17
C ASP A 97 7.74 4.43 13.19
N LEU A 98 8.42 4.19 12.06
CA LEU A 98 9.54 3.25 11.98
C LEU A 98 10.69 3.64 12.93
N VAL A 99 10.97 4.93 13.06
CA VAL A 99 12.02 5.42 13.99
C VAL A 99 11.66 5.10 15.44
N ASN A 100 10.39 5.24 15.82
CA ASN A 100 9.95 4.91 17.17
C ASN A 100 9.97 3.39 17.38
N TRP A 101 9.44 2.62 16.42
CA TRP A 101 9.44 1.17 16.47
C TRP A 101 10.84 0.58 16.68
N ARG A 102 11.86 1.10 15.97
CA ARG A 102 13.26 0.66 16.14
C ARG A 102 13.77 0.88 17.57
N LYS A 103 13.42 2.00 18.20
CA LYS A 103 13.81 2.29 19.60
C LYS A 103 13.15 1.32 20.57
N ASP A 104 11.86 1.05 20.37
CA ASP A 104 11.12 0.11 21.20
C ASP A 104 11.75 -1.30 21.14
N GLN A 105 12.25 -1.71 19.97
CA GLN A 105 12.97 -2.98 19.81
C GLN A 105 14.36 -3.00 20.49
N GLU A 106 15.06 -1.87 20.53
CA GLU A 106 16.35 -1.73 21.23
C GLU A 106 16.17 -1.78 22.76
N ASP A 107 15.09 -1.21 23.30
CA ASP A 107 14.78 -1.22 24.73
C ASP A 107 14.30 -2.60 25.24
N GLU A 108 13.83 -3.46 24.35
CA GLU A 108 13.40 -4.84 24.64
C GLU A 108 14.55 -5.88 24.56
N SER A 109 15.75 -5.46 24.12
CA SER A 109 16.94 -6.31 23.89
C SER A 109 17.92 -6.32 25.07
#